data_AF-A0A8T7BZP6-F1
#
_entry.id   AF-A0A8T7BZP6-F1
#
_cell.length_a   1.000
_cell.length_b   1.000
_cell.length_c   1.000
_cell.angle_alpha   90.00
_cell.angle_beta   90.00
_cell.angle_gamma   90.00
#
_symmetry.space_group_name_H-M   'P 1'
#
loop_
_entity.id
_entity.type
_entity.pdbx_description
1 polymer ?
#
loop_
_entity_poly.entity_id
_entity_poly.type
_entity_poly.pdbx_seq_one_letter_code
_entity_poly.pdbx_strand_id
1 'polypeptide(L)'
;MKTHILLLSVILGLSGESQAELFDRGDGMIYDDALDITWLQNANQAGGEMSWADAMAWAADLEHGGFNDWRLPSMDVDGDELIVYCEAATEPVCRDNELGYMFYHNLMGNVFDILIGDQGLFMGIRPLYHSGTEHATDPDLVWVFRFFHGIQFTGDKSIVGPVAWAVRDGDSIAADFDGDGVSDTTDNCTLIANSDQRDSNGDGHGNLCDFDYDNNCVTAFPDLFVFSDAFNSALGDANYNEDVDFNNDGIVNFLDFGAPPNNFPAYFTNPPGPSADACVPAS
;
A
#
# COMPACT_ATOMS: atom_id res chain seq x y z
N MET A 1 58.68 21.79 -25.58
CA MET A 1 58.11 21.85 -24.21
C MET A 1 56.59 21.78 -24.35
N LYS A 2 55.98 20.61 -24.09
CA LYS A 2 54.51 20.46 -24.07
C LYS A 2 54.06 20.59 -22.62
N THR A 3 53.35 21.67 -22.31
CA THR A 3 52.74 21.90 -20.99
C THR A 3 51.43 21.12 -20.94
N HIS A 4 51.26 20.24 -19.95
CA HIS A 4 50.00 19.55 -19.68
C HIS A 4 49.20 20.38 -18.68
N ILE A 5 48.04 20.88 -19.11
CA ILE A 5 47.05 21.52 -18.26
C ILE A 5 46.11 20.42 -17.78
N LEU A 6 46.16 20.06 -16.50
CA LEU A 6 45.13 19.26 -15.84
C LEU A 6 43.88 20.12 -15.69
N LEU A 7 42.78 19.76 -16.34
CA LEU A 7 41.45 20.26 -15.97
C LEU A 7 40.98 19.49 -14.73
N LEU A 8 40.82 20.20 -13.62
CA LEU A 8 40.18 19.70 -12.41
C LEU A 8 38.67 19.87 -12.59
N SER A 9 37.96 18.78 -12.86
CA SER A 9 36.49 18.78 -12.95
C SER A 9 35.90 18.88 -11.54
N VAL A 10 35.38 20.05 -11.18
CA VAL A 10 34.54 20.23 -9.98
C VAL A 10 33.16 19.68 -10.33
N ILE A 11 32.83 18.49 -9.83
CA ILE A 11 31.47 17.95 -9.87
C ILE A 11 30.71 18.66 -8.75
N LEU A 12 29.89 19.66 -9.11
CA LEU A 12 28.85 20.16 -8.23
C LEU A 12 27.84 19.03 -8.05
N GLY A 13 27.85 18.38 -6.88
CA GLY A 13 26.74 17.55 -6.44
C GLY A 13 25.56 18.47 -6.16
N LEU A 14 24.67 18.62 -7.14
CA LEU A 14 23.31 19.06 -6.87
C LEU A 14 22.61 17.88 -6.17
N SER A 15 22.56 17.93 -4.84
CA SER A 15 21.56 17.16 -4.10
C SER A 15 20.21 17.75 -4.49
N GLY A 16 19.53 17.11 -5.45
CA GLY A 16 18.11 17.36 -5.65
C GLY A 16 17.41 16.96 -4.35
N GLU A 17 16.76 17.92 -3.70
CA GLU A 17 15.72 17.58 -2.72
C GLU A 17 14.71 16.71 -3.48
N SER A 18 14.46 15.47 -3.02
CA SER A 18 13.40 14.66 -3.62
C SER A 18 12.09 15.41 -3.38
N GLN A 19 11.48 15.92 -4.44
CA GLN A 19 10.11 16.40 -4.36
C GLN A 19 9.22 15.19 -4.08
N ALA A 20 8.26 15.36 -3.18
CA ALA A 20 7.17 14.41 -3.00
C ALA A 20 6.52 14.13 -4.36
N GLU A 21 6.35 12.85 -4.71
CA GLU A 21 5.73 12.43 -5.97
C GLU A 21 4.35 11.83 -5.70
N LEU A 22 3.37 12.28 -6.48
CA LEU A 22 2.06 11.64 -6.53
C LEU A 22 2.04 10.60 -7.63
N PHE A 23 1.59 9.39 -7.30
CA PHE A 23 1.52 8.28 -8.22
C PHE A 23 0.06 7.89 -8.48
N ASP A 24 -0.37 7.98 -9.73
CA ASP A 24 -1.66 7.42 -10.15
C ASP A 24 -1.55 5.88 -10.17
N ARG A 25 -2.35 5.21 -9.34
CA ARG A 25 -2.37 3.75 -9.20
C ARG A 25 -3.49 3.11 -10.02
N GLY A 26 -4.26 3.90 -10.78
CA GLY A 26 -5.45 3.43 -11.44
C GLY A 26 -6.65 3.35 -10.49
N ASP A 27 -7.80 2.95 -11.03
CA ASP A 27 -9.06 2.80 -10.29
C ASP A 27 -9.47 4.01 -9.44
N GLY A 28 -8.98 5.22 -9.76
CA GLY A 28 -9.25 6.43 -9.00
C GLY A 28 -8.51 6.48 -7.66
N MET A 29 -7.30 5.94 -7.58
CA MET A 29 -6.43 5.99 -6.41
C MET A 29 -5.13 6.72 -6.72
N ILE A 30 -4.76 7.68 -5.87
CA ILE A 30 -3.54 8.47 -6.00
C ILE A 30 -2.69 8.29 -4.74
N TYR A 31 -1.54 7.64 -4.87
CA TYR A 31 -0.59 7.44 -3.78
C TYR A 31 0.29 8.68 -3.59
N ASP A 32 0.46 9.09 -2.34
CA ASP A 32 1.33 10.16 -1.86
C ASP A 32 2.50 9.56 -1.09
N ASP A 33 3.68 9.55 -1.69
CA ASP A 33 4.89 8.93 -1.11
C ASP A 33 5.47 9.69 0.08
N ALA A 34 5.09 10.95 0.26
CA ALA A 34 5.63 11.78 1.32
C ALA A 34 4.86 11.62 2.62
N LEU A 35 3.57 11.35 2.52
CA LEU A 35 2.72 11.03 3.66
C LEU A 35 2.51 9.52 3.85
N ASP A 36 2.90 8.70 2.87
CA ASP A 36 2.63 7.25 2.86
C ASP A 36 1.12 6.99 3.01
N ILE A 37 0.33 7.64 2.16
CA ILE A 37 -1.14 7.51 2.12
C ILE A 37 -1.64 7.42 0.69
N THR A 38 -2.81 6.81 0.51
CA THR A 38 -3.52 6.81 -0.77
C THR A 38 -4.80 7.61 -0.67
N TRP A 39 -4.95 8.60 -1.56
CA TRP A 39 -6.14 9.42 -1.72
C TRP A 39 -7.10 8.80 -2.72
N LEU A 40 -8.41 8.95 -2.49
CA LEU A 40 -9.37 8.89 -3.58
C LEU A 40 -9.10 10.01 -4.59
N GLN A 41 -9.09 9.68 -5.87
CA GLN A 41 -8.90 10.66 -6.95
C GLN A 41 -10.07 11.65 -7.03
N ASN A 42 -11.31 11.16 -6.81
CA ASN A 42 -12.50 12.01 -6.77
C ASN A 42 -12.75 12.50 -5.34
N ALA A 43 -12.37 13.74 -5.11
CA ALA A 43 -12.50 14.45 -3.84
C ALA A 43 -13.96 14.76 -3.44
N ASN A 44 -14.95 14.34 -4.23
CA ASN A 44 -16.37 14.48 -3.90
C ASN A 44 -17.16 13.19 -4.21
N GLN A 45 -16.51 12.03 -4.09
CA GLN A 45 -17.14 10.72 -4.32
C GLN A 45 -18.36 10.49 -3.43
N ALA A 46 -18.33 10.97 -2.18
CA ALA A 46 -19.43 10.85 -1.22
C ALA A 46 -20.72 11.57 -1.65
N GLY A 47 -20.62 12.53 -2.58
CA GLY A 47 -21.80 13.08 -3.25
C GLY A 47 -22.52 14.22 -2.53
N GLY A 48 -21.80 15.19 -1.96
CA GLY A 48 -22.37 16.44 -1.45
C GLY A 48 -22.01 16.76 0.00
N GLU A 49 -22.61 17.83 0.53
CA GLU A 49 -22.42 18.29 1.90
C GLU A 49 -23.13 17.36 2.88
N MET A 50 -22.51 17.09 4.03
CA MET A 50 -23.03 16.16 5.03
C MET A 50 -22.61 16.55 6.45
N SER A 51 -23.25 15.94 7.45
CA SER A 51 -22.79 16.07 8.84
C SER A 51 -21.47 15.33 9.04
N TRP A 52 -20.75 15.63 10.12
CA TRP A 52 -19.51 14.91 10.41
C TRP A 52 -19.76 13.42 10.67
N ALA A 53 -20.84 13.08 11.37
CA ALA A 53 -21.20 11.70 11.65
C ALA A 53 -21.49 10.91 10.36
N ASP A 54 -22.19 11.52 9.40
CA ASP A 54 -22.47 10.89 8.10
C ASP A 54 -21.18 10.73 7.27
N ALA A 55 -20.25 11.70 7.35
CA ALA A 55 -18.96 11.63 6.67
C ALA A 55 -18.08 10.49 7.22
N MET A 56 -18.01 10.34 8.54
CA MET A 56 -17.29 9.25 9.20
C MET A 56 -17.90 7.89 8.85
N ALA A 57 -19.24 7.78 8.89
CA ALA A 57 -19.93 6.55 8.53
C ALA A 57 -19.69 6.19 7.05
N TRP A 58 -19.79 7.17 6.14
CA TRP A 58 -19.51 6.96 4.73
C TRP A 58 -18.09 6.46 4.48
N ALA A 59 -17.08 7.05 5.13
CA ALA A 59 -15.69 6.64 4.94
C ALA A 59 -15.47 5.21 5.48
N ALA A 60 -16.02 4.89 6.66
CA ALA A 60 -15.89 3.57 7.27
C ALA A 60 -16.59 2.45 6.48
N ASP A 61 -17.69 2.76 5.78
CA ASP A 61 -18.43 1.82 4.94
C ASP A 61 -17.93 1.80 3.48
N LEU A 62 -16.94 2.62 3.11
CA LEU A 62 -16.47 2.73 1.74
C LEU A 62 -15.67 1.49 1.35
N GLU A 63 -16.07 0.85 0.25
CA GLU A 63 -15.27 -0.14 -0.46
C GLU A 63 -14.88 0.45 -1.83
N HIS A 64 -13.58 0.62 -2.07
CA HIS A 64 -13.08 1.19 -3.31
C HIS A 64 -11.67 0.67 -3.60
N GLY A 65 -11.42 0.29 -4.86
CA GLY A 65 -10.12 -0.23 -5.29
C GLY A 65 -9.72 -1.57 -4.64
N GLY A 66 -10.68 -2.33 -4.10
CA GLY A 66 -10.41 -3.58 -3.36
C GLY A 66 -10.19 -3.39 -1.86
N PHE A 67 -10.20 -2.14 -1.37
CA PHE A 67 -9.92 -1.82 0.03
C PHE A 67 -11.15 -1.30 0.78
N ASN A 68 -11.21 -1.57 2.08
CA ASN A 68 -12.34 -1.24 2.98
C ASN A 68 -11.92 -0.50 4.28
N ASP A 69 -10.65 -0.13 4.40
CA ASP A 69 -10.03 0.59 5.51
C ASP A 69 -9.92 2.10 5.25
N TRP A 70 -10.86 2.65 4.49
CA TRP A 70 -10.88 4.08 4.18
C TRP A 70 -11.26 4.91 5.42
N ARG A 71 -10.66 6.09 5.55
CA ARG A 71 -10.92 7.06 6.62
C ARG A 71 -11.01 8.48 6.09
N LEU A 72 -11.54 9.39 6.91
CA LEU A 72 -11.36 10.82 6.67
C LEU A 72 -9.91 11.22 6.95
N PRO A 73 -9.41 12.31 6.34
CA PRO A 73 -8.03 12.71 6.51
C PRO A 73 -7.79 13.25 7.92
N SER A 74 -6.59 13.02 8.46
CA SER A 74 -6.18 13.50 9.76
C SER A 74 -5.61 14.92 9.68
N MET A 75 -5.85 15.68 10.75
CA MET A 75 -5.22 16.96 11.07
C MET A 75 -4.13 16.83 12.15
N ASP A 76 -3.87 15.59 12.55
CA ASP A 76 -2.91 15.15 13.57
C ASP A 76 -2.34 13.81 13.07
N VAL A 77 -1.27 13.84 12.28
CA VAL A 77 -0.74 12.63 11.63
C VAL A 77 0.11 11.83 12.60
N ASP A 78 0.77 12.47 13.56
CA ASP A 78 1.60 11.77 14.55
C ASP A 78 0.83 11.35 15.82
N GLY A 79 -0.40 11.85 15.99
CA GLY A 79 -1.33 11.46 17.04
C GLY A 79 -0.95 12.02 18.42
N ASP A 80 -0.19 13.11 18.47
CA ASP A 80 0.27 13.73 19.71
C ASP A 80 -0.76 14.71 20.33
N GLU A 81 -1.94 14.83 19.71
CA GLU A 81 -3.04 15.75 20.04
C GLU A 81 -2.68 17.24 19.87
N LEU A 82 -1.53 17.57 19.28
CA LEU A 82 -1.06 18.92 19.02
C LEU A 82 -1.25 19.28 17.55
N ILE A 83 -2.40 19.87 17.25
CA ILE A 83 -2.70 20.37 15.91
C ILE A 83 -1.78 21.53 15.53
N VAL A 84 -0.91 21.30 14.55
CA VAL A 84 -0.07 22.36 13.96
C VAL A 84 -0.87 23.18 12.94
N TYR A 85 -0.93 24.49 13.16
CA TYR A 85 -1.62 25.40 12.23
C TYR A 85 -0.80 25.64 10.96
N CYS A 86 -1.38 25.27 9.83
CA CYS A 86 -0.87 25.56 8.50
C CYS A 86 -1.11 27.03 8.10
N GLU A 87 -0.33 27.96 8.66
CA GLU A 87 -0.36 29.38 8.26
C GLU A 87 0.87 29.77 7.41
N ALA A 88 0.62 30.03 6.12
CA ALA A 88 1.47 30.80 5.20
C ALA A 88 3.00 30.63 5.33
N ALA A 89 3.54 29.63 4.63
CA ALA A 89 4.80 29.71 3.87
C ALA A 89 6.11 30.10 4.61
N THR A 90 6.25 29.89 5.93
CA THR A 90 7.47 30.32 6.65
C THR A 90 8.29 29.30 7.44
N GLU A 91 7.95 28.01 7.54
CA GLU A 91 8.87 26.91 7.94
C GLU A 91 8.14 25.55 7.83
N PRO A 92 8.80 24.39 7.97
CA PRO A 92 8.54 23.24 7.13
C PRO A 92 7.41 22.39 7.70
N VAL A 93 6.74 21.65 6.83
CA VAL A 93 5.91 20.50 7.19
C VAL A 93 4.48 20.85 7.65
N CYS A 94 3.59 21.15 6.70
CA CYS A 94 2.18 20.79 6.85
C CYS A 94 1.97 19.26 6.73
N ARG A 95 2.94 18.40 7.09
CA ARG A 95 2.74 16.94 7.05
C ARG A 95 1.91 16.44 8.22
N ASP A 96 1.81 17.22 9.29
CA ASP A 96 0.92 16.88 10.40
C ASP A 96 -0.57 17.04 10.03
N ASN A 97 -0.86 17.63 8.87
CA ASN A 97 -2.20 17.87 8.39
C ASN A 97 -2.34 17.38 6.95
N GLU A 98 -3.00 16.26 6.73
CA GLU A 98 -3.10 15.64 5.41
C GLU A 98 -3.81 16.55 4.39
N LEU A 99 -4.88 17.25 4.80
CA LEU A 99 -5.59 18.20 3.94
C LEU A 99 -4.77 19.49 3.69
N GLY A 100 -4.02 19.93 4.69
CA GLY A 100 -3.07 21.02 4.58
C GLY A 100 -1.93 20.69 3.63
N TYR A 101 -1.36 19.49 3.75
CA TYR A 101 -0.32 18.97 2.85
C TYR A 101 -0.85 18.89 1.43
N MET A 102 -2.06 18.35 1.25
CA MET A 102 -2.74 18.31 -0.04
C MET A 102 -2.81 19.71 -0.66
N PHE A 103 -3.27 20.71 0.09
CA PHE A 103 -3.40 22.07 -0.42
C PHE A 103 -2.04 22.72 -0.74
N TYR A 104 -1.11 22.75 0.22
CA TYR A 104 0.12 23.54 0.13
C TYR A 104 1.24 22.86 -0.66
N HIS A 105 1.33 21.52 -0.60
CA HIS A 105 2.41 20.75 -1.22
C HIS A 105 1.94 20.08 -2.51
N ASN A 106 0.89 19.25 -2.43
CA ASN A 106 0.46 18.44 -3.58
C ASN A 106 -0.17 19.29 -4.69
N LEU A 107 -1.00 20.27 -4.32
CA LEU A 107 -1.65 21.18 -5.26
C LEU A 107 -0.90 22.51 -5.44
N MET A 108 0.24 22.68 -4.74
CA MET A 108 1.07 23.89 -4.77
C MET A 108 0.30 25.19 -4.44
N GLY A 109 -0.71 25.10 -3.58
CA GLY A 109 -1.56 26.22 -3.19
C GLY A 109 -0.88 27.20 -2.24
N ASN A 110 -1.40 28.42 -2.21
CA ASN A 110 -1.05 29.45 -1.23
C ASN A 110 -2.30 30.16 -0.68
N VAL A 111 -2.11 31.04 0.31
CA VAL A 111 -3.20 31.73 1.00
C VAL A 111 -4.07 32.65 0.13
N PHE A 112 -3.66 32.93 -1.11
CA PHE A 112 -4.44 33.70 -2.08
C PHE A 112 -5.18 32.81 -3.08
N ASP A 113 -4.94 31.50 -3.06
CA ASP A 113 -5.49 30.58 -4.05
C ASP A 113 -6.86 30.04 -3.66
N ILE A 114 -7.60 29.66 -4.70
CA ILE A 114 -8.89 28.98 -4.61
C ILE A 114 -8.76 27.71 -5.47
N LEU A 115 -8.51 26.58 -4.80
CA LEU A 115 -8.24 25.29 -5.45
C LEU A 115 -9.48 24.42 -5.40
N ILE A 116 -10.43 24.69 -6.28
CA ILE A 116 -11.74 24.02 -6.37
C ILE A 116 -11.91 23.45 -7.78
N GLY A 117 -12.64 22.35 -7.91
CA GLY A 117 -12.81 21.63 -9.17
C GLY A 117 -11.66 20.66 -9.43
N ASP A 118 -11.35 20.41 -10.68
CA ASP A 118 -10.31 19.46 -11.07
C ASP A 118 -8.93 20.14 -10.99
N GLN A 119 -7.99 19.52 -10.27
CA GLN A 119 -6.65 20.04 -10.02
C GLN A 119 -5.63 18.90 -10.19
N GLY A 120 -4.92 18.91 -11.33
CA GLY A 120 -3.93 17.88 -11.64
C GLY A 120 -4.55 16.48 -11.69
N LEU A 121 -4.07 15.59 -10.82
CA LEU A 121 -4.58 14.22 -10.70
C LEU A 121 -5.92 14.15 -9.96
N PHE A 122 -6.32 15.19 -9.22
CA PHE A 122 -7.50 15.17 -8.37
C PHE A 122 -8.72 15.80 -9.06
N MET A 123 -9.88 15.21 -8.81
CA MET A 123 -11.14 15.61 -9.44
C MET A 123 -12.15 16.10 -8.41
N GLY A 124 -12.96 17.08 -8.80
CA GLY A 124 -14.15 17.45 -8.03
C GLY A 124 -13.88 18.07 -6.66
N ILE A 125 -12.73 18.73 -6.47
CA ILE A 125 -12.39 19.37 -5.19
C ILE A 125 -13.46 20.41 -4.81
N ARG A 126 -13.87 20.39 -3.54
CA ARG A 126 -14.92 21.22 -2.95
C ARG A 126 -14.33 22.27 -2.00
N PRO A 127 -15.11 23.31 -1.64
CA PRO A 127 -14.60 24.39 -0.80
C PRO A 127 -14.21 23.96 0.62
N LEU A 128 -14.88 22.94 1.19
CA LEU A 128 -14.86 22.61 2.61
C LEU A 128 -14.86 21.10 2.82
N TYR A 129 -13.97 20.61 3.68
CA TYR A 129 -13.82 19.19 4.00
C TYR A 129 -13.81 18.95 5.50
N HIS A 130 -14.54 17.93 5.93
CA HIS A 130 -14.39 17.35 7.27
C HIS A 130 -13.03 16.64 7.37
N SER A 131 -12.37 16.76 8.52
CA SER A 131 -11.32 15.82 8.89
C SER A 131 -11.88 14.70 9.78
N GLY A 132 -11.09 13.64 9.96
CA GLY A 132 -11.35 12.60 10.97
C GLY A 132 -10.98 13.02 12.40
N THR A 133 -10.43 14.22 12.59
CA THR A 133 -9.82 14.65 13.84
C THR A 133 -10.76 15.53 14.66
N GLU A 134 -11.14 15.05 15.84
CA GLU A 134 -11.92 15.82 16.80
C GLU A 134 -11.10 16.92 17.47
N HIS A 135 -11.76 17.92 18.05
CA HIS A 135 -11.08 18.92 18.86
C HIS A 135 -10.73 18.34 20.25
N ALA A 136 -9.45 18.41 20.63
CA ALA A 136 -8.92 17.76 21.83
C ALA A 136 -9.66 18.06 23.15
N THR A 137 -10.30 19.23 23.26
CA THR A 137 -10.95 19.67 24.51
C THR A 137 -12.46 19.90 24.39
N ASP A 138 -13.02 19.85 23.19
CA ASP A 138 -14.44 20.09 22.96
C ASP A 138 -15.01 18.96 22.07
N PRO A 139 -15.74 18.00 22.66
CA PRO A 139 -16.22 16.82 21.94
C PRO A 139 -17.33 17.14 20.94
N ASP A 140 -17.89 18.35 20.95
CA ASP A 140 -18.89 18.76 19.96
C ASP A 140 -18.25 19.36 18.70
N LEU A 141 -16.93 19.59 18.72
CA LEU A 141 -16.19 20.20 17.62
C LEU A 141 -15.29 19.20 16.87
N VAL A 142 -15.16 19.44 15.57
CA VAL A 142 -14.23 18.76 14.65
C VAL A 142 -13.40 19.79 13.91
N TRP A 143 -12.21 19.41 13.48
CA TRP A 143 -11.43 20.18 12.52
C TRP A 143 -12.01 20.09 11.10
N VAL A 144 -11.97 21.23 10.41
CA VAL A 144 -12.46 21.39 9.04
C VAL A 144 -11.38 22.10 8.25
N PHE A 145 -11.14 21.66 7.02
CA PHE A 145 -10.21 22.32 6.10
C PHE A 145 -10.94 23.05 4.98
N ARG A 146 -10.36 24.16 4.55
CA ARG A 146 -10.88 25.01 3.49
C ARG A 146 -9.92 25.10 2.32
N PHE A 147 -10.38 24.66 1.14
CA PHE A 147 -9.61 24.69 -0.12
C PHE A 147 -9.67 26.05 -0.85
N PHE A 148 -10.19 27.08 -0.19
CA PHE A 148 -9.95 28.47 -0.55
C PHE A 148 -9.17 29.15 0.55
N HIS A 149 -8.01 29.71 0.20
CA HIS A 149 -7.02 30.30 1.09
C HIS A 149 -6.29 29.34 2.04
N GLY A 150 -6.55 28.02 1.98
CA GLY A 150 -5.79 27.00 2.72
C GLY A 150 -5.89 27.12 4.24
N ILE A 151 -7.11 27.30 4.77
CA ILE A 151 -7.32 27.60 6.20
C ILE A 151 -7.95 26.40 6.91
N GLN A 152 -7.42 26.06 8.08
CA GLN A 152 -8.06 25.15 9.04
C GLN A 152 -8.84 25.91 10.11
N PHE A 153 -9.94 25.35 10.57
CA PHE A 153 -10.74 25.89 11.67
C PHE A 153 -11.60 24.78 12.29
N THR A 154 -12.19 25.04 13.45
CA THR A 154 -13.11 24.10 14.10
C THR A 154 -14.56 24.37 13.70
N GLY A 155 -15.34 23.32 13.46
CA GLY A 155 -16.78 23.37 13.21
C GLY A 155 -17.53 22.45 14.16
N ASP A 156 -18.81 22.75 14.41
CA ASP A 156 -19.70 21.88 15.19
C ASP A 156 -20.06 20.63 14.36
N LYS A 157 -19.98 19.44 14.97
CA LYS A 157 -20.21 18.14 14.28
C LYS A 157 -21.58 18.03 13.61
N SER A 158 -22.57 18.80 14.08
CA SER A 158 -23.93 18.80 13.55
C SER A 158 -24.13 19.66 12.30
N ILE A 159 -23.15 20.48 11.92
CA ILE A 159 -23.28 21.33 10.74
C ILE A 159 -23.22 20.47 9.48
N VAL A 160 -24.17 20.72 8.58
CA VAL A 160 -24.14 20.22 7.21
C VAL A 160 -23.54 21.33 6.35
N GLY A 161 -22.40 21.06 5.73
CA GLY A 161 -21.69 22.05 4.91
C GLY A 161 -20.39 21.51 4.31
N PRO A 162 -19.47 20.96 5.12
CA PRO A 162 -18.30 20.28 4.57
C PRO A 162 -18.68 18.95 3.90
N VAL A 163 -17.84 18.51 2.96
CA VAL A 163 -17.95 17.20 2.29
C VAL A 163 -16.90 16.23 2.84
N ALA A 164 -16.95 14.97 2.39
CA ALA A 164 -15.98 13.94 2.73
C ALA A 164 -15.01 13.66 1.56
N TRP A 165 -13.72 13.50 1.87
CA TRP A 165 -12.69 13.01 0.95
C TRP A 165 -11.92 11.90 1.66
N ALA A 166 -12.01 10.67 1.16
CA ALA A 166 -11.37 9.55 1.82
C ALA A 166 -9.88 9.41 1.46
N VAL A 167 -9.13 8.96 2.45
CA VAL A 167 -7.75 8.50 2.37
C VAL A 167 -7.62 7.15 3.05
N ARG A 168 -6.52 6.46 2.79
CA ARG A 168 -6.04 5.33 3.60
C ARG A 168 -4.54 5.43 3.81
N ASP A 169 -4.05 4.71 4.80
CA ASP A 169 -2.63 4.55 5.04
C ASP A 169 -1.99 3.64 3.99
N GLY A 170 -0.74 3.91 3.64
CA GLY A 170 0.07 3.11 2.73
C GLY A 170 -0.17 3.35 1.24
N ASP A 171 0.67 2.67 0.46
CA ASP A 171 0.56 2.59 -1.00
C ASP A 171 -0.52 1.61 -1.42
N SER A 172 -1.43 2.04 -2.30
CA SER A 172 -2.43 1.15 -2.89
C SER A 172 -1.86 0.15 -3.90
N ILE A 173 -0.53 0.05 -4.06
CA ILE A 173 0.07 -1.13 -4.70
C ILE A 173 0.12 -2.31 -3.71
N ALA A 174 -1.04 -2.88 -3.46
CA ALA A 174 -1.14 -4.25 -2.98
C ALA A 174 -2.54 -4.74 -3.27
N ALA A 175 -2.80 -5.08 -4.53
CA ALA A 175 -3.67 -6.24 -4.70
C ALA A 175 -3.01 -7.39 -3.92
N ASP A 176 -3.80 -8.10 -3.14
CA ASP A 176 -3.44 -9.31 -2.41
C ASP A 176 -4.49 -10.30 -2.91
N PHE A 177 -4.22 -10.92 -4.06
CA PHE A 177 -5.24 -11.66 -4.81
C PHE A 177 -5.73 -12.91 -4.06
N ASP A 178 -4.91 -13.47 -3.19
CA ASP A 178 -5.23 -14.69 -2.44
C ASP A 178 -5.55 -14.45 -0.96
N GLY A 179 -5.35 -13.22 -0.46
CA GLY A 179 -5.78 -12.75 0.84
C GLY A 179 -4.90 -13.25 1.99
N ASP A 180 -3.61 -13.49 1.74
CA ASP A 180 -2.67 -14.04 2.72
C ASP A 180 -1.96 -12.99 3.58
N GLY A 181 -2.17 -11.70 3.28
CA GLY A 181 -1.58 -10.57 3.98
C GLY A 181 -0.24 -10.10 3.42
N VAL A 182 0.20 -10.65 2.29
CA VAL A 182 1.37 -10.22 1.50
C VAL A 182 0.87 -9.57 0.22
N SER A 183 1.47 -8.45 -0.18
CA SER A 183 1.06 -7.78 -1.43
C SER A 183 1.51 -8.58 -2.65
N ASP A 184 0.73 -8.63 -3.73
CA ASP A 184 1.09 -9.29 -4.99
C ASP A 184 2.47 -8.87 -5.54
N THR A 185 2.93 -7.66 -5.18
CA THR A 185 4.23 -7.12 -5.61
C THR A 185 5.42 -7.67 -4.83
N THR A 186 5.17 -8.23 -3.65
CA THR A 186 6.16 -8.87 -2.77
C THR A 186 5.84 -10.33 -2.47
N ASP A 187 4.72 -10.83 -2.97
CA ASP A 187 4.22 -12.19 -2.81
C ASP A 187 4.86 -13.13 -3.84
N ASN A 188 5.60 -14.12 -3.34
CA ASN A 188 6.23 -15.15 -4.16
C ASN A 188 5.24 -16.23 -4.66
N CYS A 189 3.97 -16.17 -4.26
CA CYS A 189 2.88 -17.01 -4.71
C CYS A 189 1.53 -16.27 -4.89
N THR A 190 1.50 -15.17 -5.67
CA THR A 190 0.33 -14.29 -6.00
C THR A 190 -1.10 -14.84 -6.19
N LEU A 191 -1.32 -16.16 -6.25
CA LEU A 191 -2.62 -16.79 -6.40
C LEU A 191 -2.87 -17.89 -5.35
N ILE A 192 -1.92 -18.11 -4.44
CA ILE A 192 -1.90 -19.20 -3.47
C ILE A 192 -1.36 -18.68 -2.13
N ALA A 193 -2.29 -18.46 -1.20
CA ALA A 193 -1.99 -17.89 0.10
C ALA A 193 -0.88 -18.63 0.86
N ASN A 194 0.24 -17.94 1.12
CA ASN A 194 1.41 -18.40 1.85
C ASN A 194 2.06 -17.26 2.65
N SER A 195 1.38 -16.79 3.70
CA SER A 195 1.81 -15.67 4.54
C SER A 195 3.25 -15.77 5.14
N ASP A 196 3.85 -16.96 5.16
CA ASP A 196 5.23 -17.17 5.60
C ASP A 196 6.28 -16.99 4.49
N GLN A 197 5.85 -16.86 3.24
CA GLN A 197 6.63 -16.53 2.04
C GLN A 197 7.86 -17.43 1.87
N ARG A 198 7.75 -18.70 2.27
CA ARG A 198 8.86 -19.64 2.23
C ARG A 198 9.31 -19.91 0.80
N ASP A 199 10.57 -19.63 0.52
CA ASP A 199 11.27 -19.90 -0.74
C ASP A 199 12.64 -20.50 -0.40
N SER A 200 12.74 -21.83 -0.43
CA SER A 200 13.92 -22.56 0.05
C SER A 200 15.05 -22.63 -0.99
N ASN A 201 14.73 -22.48 -2.28
CA ASN A 201 15.72 -22.50 -3.36
C ASN A 201 16.20 -21.07 -3.73
N GLY A 202 15.48 -20.04 -3.28
CA GLY A 202 15.81 -18.62 -3.44
C GLY A 202 15.61 -18.10 -4.85
N ASP A 203 14.71 -18.71 -5.63
CA ASP A 203 14.46 -18.33 -7.02
C ASP A 203 13.39 -17.24 -7.19
N GLY A 204 12.74 -16.85 -6.09
CA GLY A 204 11.67 -15.86 -6.05
C GLY A 204 10.26 -16.46 -6.19
N HIS A 205 10.12 -17.78 -6.20
CA HIS A 205 8.85 -18.49 -6.19
C HIS A 205 8.69 -19.29 -4.90
N GLY A 206 7.56 -19.13 -4.22
CA GLY A 206 7.36 -19.78 -2.93
C GLY A 206 7.17 -21.29 -3.08
N ASN A 207 7.61 -22.06 -2.08
CA ASN A 207 7.52 -23.52 -2.04
C ASN A 207 6.09 -24.06 -2.26
N LEU A 208 5.06 -23.24 -2.00
CA LEU A 208 3.65 -23.62 -2.13
C LEU A 208 3.15 -23.55 -3.59
N CYS A 209 3.79 -22.72 -4.42
CA CYS A 209 3.45 -22.52 -5.82
C CYS A 209 4.57 -22.96 -6.80
N ASP A 210 5.77 -23.25 -6.27
CA ASP A 210 6.89 -23.82 -6.99
C ASP A 210 7.11 -25.30 -6.62
N PHE A 211 7.22 -26.13 -7.65
CA PHE A 211 7.37 -27.59 -7.52
C PHE A 211 8.69 -28.09 -8.14
N ASP A 212 9.60 -27.19 -8.53
CA ASP A 212 10.96 -27.50 -9.02
C ASP A 212 12.00 -27.24 -7.91
N TYR A 213 11.96 -28.05 -6.85
CA TYR A 213 12.79 -27.82 -5.65
C TYR A 213 14.30 -27.86 -5.89
N ASP A 214 14.76 -28.42 -7.02
CA ASP A 214 16.18 -28.46 -7.39
C ASP A 214 16.54 -27.57 -8.60
N ASN A 215 15.57 -26.78 -9.11
CA ASN A 215 15.73 -25.84 -10.22
C ASN A 215 16.32 -26.48 -11.49
N ASN A 216 15.90 -27.71 -11.80
CA ASN A 216 16.38 -28.45 -12.97
C ASN A 216 15.46 -28.33 -14.19
N CYS A 217 14.37 -27.55 -14.08
CA CYS A 217 13.34 -27.33 -15.09
C CYS A 217 12.48 -28.57 -15.39
N VAL A 218 12.40 -29.52 -14.47
CA VAL A 218 11.61 -30.76 -14.61
C VAL A 218 10.87 -31.04 -13.32
N THR A 219 9.59 -30.66 -13.25
CA THR A 219 8.70 -31.08 -12.15
C THR A 219 8.34 -32.56 -12.30
N ALA A 220 8.96 -33.43 -11.52
CA ALA A 220 8.74 -34.87 -11.59
C ALA A 220 8.82 -35.56 -10.21
N PHE A 221 8.74 -36.89 -10.23
CA PHE A 221 8.93 -37.70 -9.02
C PHE A 221 10.22 -37.39 -8.23
N PRO A 222 11.35 -36.99 -8.84
CA PRO A 222 12.53 -36.60 -8.09
C PRO A 222 12.34 -35.41 -7.15
N ASP A 223 11.57 -34.40 -7.53
CA ASP A 223 11.27 -33.23 -6.69
C ASP A 223 10.44 -33.61 -5.46
N LEU A 224 9.70 -34.73 -5.56
CA LEU A 224 8.95 -35.31 -4.46
C LEU A 224 9.82 -36.07 -3.43
N PHE A 225 11.12 -36.26 -3.67
CA PHE A 225 12.00 -36.91 -2.69
C PHE A 225 12.14 -36.11 -1.40
N VAL A 226 12.16 -34.77 -1.47
CA VAL A 226 12.21 -33.90 -0.27
C VAL A 226 11.01 -34.19 0.64
N PHE A 227 9.84 -34.39 0.05
CA PHE A 227 8.63 -34.76 0.77
C PHE A 227 8.71 -36.20 1.32
N SER A 228 9.19 -37.16 0.53
CA SER A 228 9.30 -38.57 0.94
C SER A 228 10.21 -38.77 2.15
N ASP A 229 11.28 -38.00 2.28
CA ASP A 229 12.23 -38.12 3.39
C ASP A 229 11.66 -37.58 4.71
N ALA A 230 10.78 -36.59 4.64
CA ALA A 230 10.12 -35.98 5.79
C ALA A 230 8.74 -36.58 6.11
N PHE A 231 8.21 -37.45 5.25
CA PHE A 231 6.86 -37.96 5.43
C PHE A 231 6.63 -38.67 6.78
N ASN A 232 5.52 -38.36 7.43
CA ASN A 232 5.13 -38.86 8.75
C ASN A 232 6.13 -38.47 9.85
N SER A 233 6.67 -37.25 9.78
CA SER A 233 7.44 -36.60 10.82
C SER A 233 6.68 -35.40 11.40
N ALA A 234 7.02 -35.00 12.61
CA ALA A 234 6.47 -33.81 13.26
C ALA A 234 7.58 -32.88 13.76
N LEU A 235 7.24 -31.61 14.00
CA LEU A 235 8.15 -30.60 14.51
C LEU A 235 8.92 -31.12 15.75
N GLY A 236 10.24 -31.24 15.60
CA GLY A 236 11.15 -31.79 16.61
C GLY A 236 11.70 -33.19 16.29
N ASP A 237 11.16 -33.88 15.29
CA ASP A 237 11.73 -35.12 14.76
C ASP A 237 12.99 -34.84 13.93
N ALA A 238 13.91 -35.81 13.88
CA ALA A 238 15.19 -35.66 13.19
C ALA A 238 15.06 -35.52 11.66
N ASN A 239 13.96 -35.97 11.11
CA ASN A 239 13.62 -35.96 9.70
C ASN A 239 12.48 -34.97 9.37
N TYR A 240 12.06 -34.13 10.32
CA TYR A 240 11.14 -33.04 10.03
C TYR A 240 11.78 -32.02 9.10
N ASN A 241 11.03 -31.63 8.08
CA ASN A 241 11.40 -30.59 7.15
C ASN A 241 10.23 -29.63 6.98
N GLU A 242 10.41 -28.41 7.47
CA GLU A 242 9.43 -27.32 7.36
C GLU A 242 9.19 -26.89 5.91
N ASP A 243 10.11 -27.20 4.98
CA ASP A 243 9.95 -26.85 3.57
C ASP A 243 8.83 -27.61 2.86
N VAL A 244 8.34 -28.69 3.47
CA VAL A 244 7.30 -29.58 2.95
C VAL A 244 6.12 -29.75 3.92
N ASP A 245 6.04 -28.86 4.93
CA ASP A 245 4.92 -28.69 5.85
C ASP A 245 4.03 -27.55 5.34
N PHE A 246 3.31 -27.80 4.25
CA PHE A 246 2.62 -26.77 3.46
C PHE A 246 1.42 -26.15 4.15
N ASN A 247 0.83 -26.84 5.12
CA ASN A 247 -0.24 -26.26 5.94
C ASN A 247 0.28 -25.68 7.27
N ASN A 248 1.60 -25.75 7.49
CA ASN A 248 2.32 -25.28 8.67
C ASN A 248 1.69 -25.77 9.99
N ASP A 249 1.19 -27.01 9.99
CA ASP A 249 0.55 -27.62 11.17
C ASP A 249 1.58 -28.34 12.08
N GLY A 250 2.84 -28.35 11.66
CA GLY A 250 3.95 -28.99 12.37
C GLY A 250 4.04 -30.48 12.10
N ILE A 251 3.35 -31.03 11.10
CA ILE A 251 3.31 -32.46 10.78
C ILE A 251 3.31 -32.67 9.27
N VAL A 252 4.40 -33.21 8.73
CA VAL A 252 4.46 -33.59 7.30
C VAL A 252 3.68 -34.88 7.07
N ASN A 253 2.51 -34.79 6.43
CA ASN A 253 1.59 -35.89 6.18
C ASN A 253 0.74 -35.72 4.91
N PHE A 254 -0.30 -36.53 4.71
CA PHE A 254 -1.14 -36.46 3.51
C PHE A 254 -1.97 -35.17 3.40
N LEU A 255 -2.11 -34.40 4.48
CA LEU A 255 -2.78 -33.10 4.45
C LEU A 255 -1.96 -32.05 3.71
N ASP A 256 -0.62 -32.11 3.76
CA ASP A 256 0.26 -31.26 2.95
C ASP A 256 0.04 -31.50 1.45
N PHE A 257 -0.21 -32.75 1.07
CA PHE A 257 -0.58 -33.11 -0.31
C PHE A 257 -1.97 -32.60 -0.76
N GLY A 258 -2.84 -32.21 0.17
CA GLY A 258 -4.25 -31.89 -0.10
C GLY A 258 -4.73 -30.52 0.39
N ALA A 259 -3.84 -29.73 1.00
CA ALA A 259 -4.15 -28.36 1.41
C ALA A 259 -4.42 -27.50 0.18
N PRO A 260 -5.53 -26.74 0.09
CA PRO A 260 -5.80 -25.91 -1.08
C PRO A 260 -4.59 -25.03 -1.44
N PRO A 261 -4.23 -24.96 -2.74
CA PRO A 261 -5.00 -25.38 -3.91
C PRO A 261 -4.59 -26.78 -4.43
N ASN A 262 -4.02 -27.62 -3.57
CA ASN A 262 -3.30 -28.86 -3.90
C ASN A 262 -4.22 -30.00 -4.35
N ASN A 263 -4.53 -30.05 -5.66
CA ASN A 263 -5.11 -31.22 -6.30
C ASN A 263 -4.05 -31.94 -7.13
N PHE A 264 -3.43 -32.97 -6.55
CA PHE A 264 -2.36 -33.82 -7.11
C PHE A 264 -2.42 -34.13 -8.63
N PRO A 265 -3.59 -34.17 -9.31
CA PRO A 265 -3.66 -34.31 -10.76
C PRO A 265 -3.23 -33.09 -11.60
N ALA A 266 -3.23 -31.86 -11.07
CA ALA A 266 -2.86 -30.65 -11.81
C ALA A 266 -1.33 -30.52 -12.07
N TYR A 267 -0.54 -31.34 -11.36
CA TYR A 267 0.91 -31.29 -11.19
C TYR A 267 1.73 -31.84 -12.37
N PHE A 268 1.09 -32.53 -13.31
CA PHE A 268 1.76 -33.13 -14.48
C PHE A 268 1.27 -32.53 -15.81
N THR A 269 0.35 -31.57 -15.77
CA THR A 269 -0.31 -31.05 -16.98
C THR A 269 -0.41 -29.53 -17.04
N ASN A 270 -0.20 -28.81 -15.94
CA ASN A 270 -0.10 -27.36 -15.92
C ASN A 270 1.36 -26.96 -15.72
N PRO A 271 1.80 -25.83 -16.30
CA PRO A 271 3.06 -25.25 -15.88
C PRO A 271 3.00 -24.99 -14.36
N PRO A 272 4.09 -25.22 -13.60
CA PRO A 272 4.21 -24.74 -12.23
C PRO A 272 4.01 -23.20 -12.19
N GLY A 273 4.05 -22.59 -11.01
CA GLY A 273 4.11 -21.13 -10.88
C GLY A 273 5.19 -20.47 -11.78
N PRO A 274 5.39 -19.15 -11.70
CA PRO A 274 6.15 -18.41 -12.71
C PRO A 274 7.63 -18.83 -12.94
N SER A 275 8.15 -19.87 -12.28
CA SER A 275 9.37 -20.59 -12.65
C SER A 275 9.37 -21.10 -14.10
N ALA A 276 8.20 -21.27 -14.73
CA ALA A 276 8.08 -21.52 -16.17
C ALA A 276 8.67 -20.39 -17.04
N ASP A 277 8.70 -19.13 -16.57
CA ASP A 277 9.24 -17.99 -17.33
C ASP A 277 10.78 -17.99 -17.39
N ALA A 278 11.46 -18.56 -16.38
CA ALA A 278 12.91 -18.79 -16.41
C ALA A 278 13.29 -20.01 -17.26
N CYS A 279 12.37 -20.95 -17.43
CA CYS A 279 12.53 -22.17 -18.21
C CYS A 279 12.37 -21.94 -19.73
N VAL A 280 13.07 -20.94 -20.29
CA VAL A 280 13.21 -20.86 -21.75
C VAL A 280 14.18 -21.97 -22.17
N PRO A 281 13.77 -22.96 -22.98
CA PRO A 281 14.69 -24.00 -23.42
C PRO A 281 15.82 -23.34 -24.22
N ALA A 282 17.07 -23.60 -23.81
CA ALA A 282 18.23 -23.20 -24.57
C ALA A 282 18.11 -23.75 -26.01
N SER A 283 17.97 -22.84 -26.97
CA SER A 283 17.86 -23.11 -28.41
C SER A 283 19.09 -23.81 -28.99
#